data_AF-W7T4A9-F1
#
_entry.id   AF-W7T4A9-F1
#
_cell.length_a   1.000
_cell.length_b   1.000
_cell.length_c   1.000
_cell.angle_alpha   90.00
_cell.angle_beta   90.00
_cell.angle_gamma   90.00
#
_symmetry.space_group_name_H-M   'P 1'
#
loop_
_entity.id
_entity.type
_entity.pdbx_description
1 polymer ?
#
loop_
_entity_poly.entity_id
_entity_poly.type
_entity_poly.pdbx_seq_one_letter_code
_entity_poly.pdbx_strand_id
1 'polypeptide(L)'
;MTTVSLLLHGDPDEVDDQARLLRTELLDLDVDSAEFAPGGPAPELSKGADADTVSTIIVALSTSPVLLQLVRVLRDWVRRDERRKIELRDGERSMLLTNTSADDNQAAIEAFFRHESQD
;
A
#
# COMPACT_ATOMS: atom_id res chain seq x y z
N MET A 1 17.54 -5.08 1.15
CA MET A 1 16.20 -5.70 1.18
C MET A 1 15.30 -4.71 1.87
N THR A 2 14.36 -4.14 1.13
CA THR A 2 13.45 -3.10 1.61
C THR A 2 12.14 -3.76 1.97
N THR A 3 11.60 -3.46 3.15
CA THR A 3 10.31 -4.00 3.61
C THR A 3 9.34 -2.86 3.78
N VAL A 4 8.23 -2.91 3.06
CA VAL A 4 7.21 -1.86 3.10
C VAL A 4 5.90 -2.42 3.60
N SER A 5 5.18 -1.64 4.41
CA SER A 5 3.82 -1.96 4.80
C SER A 5 2.86 -1.11 3.98
N LEU A 6 1.83 -1.76 3.44
CA LEU A 6 0.75 -1.14 2.68
C LEU A 6 -0.52 -1.23 3.53
N LEU A 7 -1.00 -0.10 4.03
CA LEU A 7 -2.23 -0.02 4.81
C LEU A 7 -3.35 0.45 3.87
N LEU A 8 -4.25 -0.45 3.53
CA LEU A 8 -5.38 -0.16 2.65
C LEU A 8 -6.54 0.34 3.50
N HIS A 9 -7.06 1.50 3.14
CA HIS A 9 -8.21 2.14 3.75
C HIS A 9 -9.41 2.01 2.82
N GLY A 10 -10.56 1.65 3.38
CA GLY A 10 -11.79 1.55 2.62
C GLY A 10 -12.97 1.03 3.43
N ASP A 11 -14.02 0.73 2.67
CA ASP A 11 -15.26 0.20 3.21
C ASP A 11 -15.03 -1.16 3.89
N PRO A 12 -15.59 -1.41 5.09
CA PRO A 12 -15.39 -2.65 5.85
C PRO A 12 -15.73 -3.92 5.06
N ASP A 13 -16.76 -3.86 4.23
CA ASP A 13 -17.23 -5.02 3.47
C ASP A 13 -16.35 -5.31 2.25
N GLU A 14 -15.61 -4.32 1.76
CA GLU A 14 -14.86 -4.42 0.49
C GLU A 14 -13.33 -4.44 0.68
N VAL A 15 -12.81 -3.83 1.74
CA VAL A 15 -11.36 -3.59 1.88
C VAL A 15 -10.55 -4.89 1.97
N ASP A 16 -11.09 -5.94 2.59
CA ASP A 16 -10.44 -7.25 2.67
C ASP A 16 -10.33 -7.92 1.30
N ASP A 17 -11.41 -7.88 0.50
CA ASP A 17 -11.41 -8.43 -0.86
C ASP A 17 -10.46 -7.65 -1.77
N GLN A 18 -10.51 -6.31 -1.68
CA GLN A 18 -9.56 -5.44 -2.37
C GLN A 18 -8.10 -5.73 -1.97
N ALA A 19 -7.83 -6.03 -0.70
CA ALA A 19 -6.50 -6.37 -0.21
C ALA A 19 -6.02 -7.73 -0.74
N ARG A 20 -6.91 -8.72 -0.84
CA ARG A 20 -6.60 -10.03 -1.45
C ARG A 20 -6.30 -9.92 -2.94
N LEU A 21 -7.10 -9.13 -3.66
CA LEU A 21 -6.87 -8.85 -5.08
C LEU A 21 -5.53 -8.12 -5.26
N LEU A 22 -5.28 -7.07 -4.49
CA LEU A 22 -4.02 -6.34 -4.55
C LEU A 22 -2.83 -7.25 -4.24
N ARG A 23 -2.90 -8.06 -3.18
CA ARG A 23 -1.86 -9.04 -2.85
C ARG A 23 -1.55 -9.98 -4.02
N THR A 24 -2.57 -10.42 -4.75
CA THR A 24 -2.40 -11.27 -5.93
C THR A 24 -1.65 -10.52 -7.04
N GLU A 25 -2.00 -9.27 -7.30
CA GLU A 25 -1.27 -8.44 -8.27
C GLU A 25 0.18 -8.18 -7.82
N LEU A 26 0.43 -8.01 -6.52
CA LEU A 26 1.78 -7.81 -5.98
C LEU A 26 2.67 -9.04 -6.17
N LEU A 27 2.13 -10.24 -5.96
CA LEU A 27 2.87 -11.50 -6.17
C LEU A 27 3.25 -11.74 -7.63
N ASP A 28 2.53 -11.13 -8.59
CA ASP A 28 2.86 -11.20 -10.02
C ASP A 28 4.09 -10.34 -10.38
N LEU A 29 4.44 -9.35 -9.54
CA LEU A 29 5.55 -8.41 -9.78
C LEU A 29 6.95 -8.96 -9.46
N ASP A 30 7.09 -10.25 -9.15
CA ASP A 30 8.35 -10.87 -8.71
C ASP A 30 8.91 -10.23 -7.41
N VAL A 31 8.00 -9.85 -6.50
CA VAL A 31 8.37 -9.46 -5.13
C VAL A 31 8.92 -10.66 -4.35
N ASP A 32 9.77 -10.40 -3.37
CA ASP A 32 10.36 -11.46 -2.54
C ASP A 32 9.29 -12.13 -1.66
N SER A 33 8.40 -11.31 -1.09
CA SER A 33 7.21 -11.76 -0.37
C SER A 33 6.12 -10.69 -0.38
N ALA A 34 4.85 -11.13 -0.34
CA ALA A 34 3.69 -10.30 -0.04
C ALA A 34 2.75 -11.06 0.89
N GLU A 35 2.70 -10.63 2.15
CA GLU A 35 2.00 -11.32 3.24
C GLU A 35 1.08 -10.36 3.97
N PHE A 36 -0.05 -10.85 4.46
CA PHE A 36 -0.86 -10.05 5.38
C PHE A 36 -0.16 -9.93 6.72
N ALA A 37 -0.22 -8.75 7.33
CA ALA A 37 0.38 -8.55 8.65
C ALA A 37 -0.24 -9.52 9.67
N PRO A 38 0.58 -10.19 10.51
CA PRO A 38 0.09 -11.07 11.56
C PRO A 38 -0.70 -10.24 12.58
N GLY A 39 -2.01 -10.49 12.67
CA GLY A 39 -2.95 -9.68 13.47
C GLY A 39 -4.32 -9.52 12.83
N GLY A 40 -4.47 -9.78 11.52
CA GLY A 40 -5.75 -9.61 10.83
C GLY A 40 -6.23 -8.15 10.80
N PRO A 41 -7.29 -7.81 10.06
CA PRO A 41 -7.83 -6.45 10.04
C PRO A 41 -8.39 -6.09 11.43
N ALA A 42 -7.74 -5.16 12.14
CA ALA A 42 -8.33 -4.34 13.21
C ALA A 42 -7.32 -3.26 13.67
N PRO A 43 -7.76 -2.00 13.77
CA PRO A 43 -8.48 -1.62 14.98
C PRO A 43 -9.89 -1.09 14.73
N GLU A 44 -10.80 -1.52 15.60
CA GLU A 44 -12.10 -0.94 15.82
C GLU A 44 -11.95 0.57 16.10
N LEU A 45 -12.29 1.45 15.15
CA LEU A 45 -12.41 2.88 15.46
C LEU A 45 -13.85 3.34 15.26
N SER A 46 -14.52 3.30 16.42
CA SER A 46 -15.75 4.01 16.76
C SER A 46 -17.05 3.45 16.15
N LYS A 47 -17.96 3.07 17.05
CA LYS A 47 -19.41 3.17 16.83
C LYS A 47 -19.73 4.58 16.31
N GLY A 48 -19.74 4.75 15.01
CA GLY A 48 -20.02 6.00 14.31
C GLY A 48 -20.19 5.65 12.84
N ALA A 49 -21.04 6.37 12.12
CA ALA A 49 -21.53 6.03 10.79
C ALA A 49 -20.45 6.02 9.66
N ASP A 50 -19.16 6.07 10.00
CA ASP A 50 -18.00 6.23 9.10
C ASP A 50 -16.83 5.34 9.57
N ALA A 51 -17.05 4.04 9.70
CA ALA A 51 -15.99 3.09 10.09
C ALA A 51 -15.09 2.76 8.89
N ASP A 52 -13.92 3.39 8.80
CA ASP A 52 -12.86 3.02 7.84
C ASP A 52 -12.12 1.78 8.37
N THR A 53 -12.16 0.68 7.62
CA THR A 53 -11.44 -0.55 7.99
C THR A 53 -10.09 -0.58 7.29
N VAL A 54 -9.08 -1.07 8.02
CA VAL A 54 -7.71 -1.13 7.54
C VAL A 54 -7.27 -2.58 7.33
N SER A 55 -6.73 -2.86 6.14
CA SER A 55 -6.05 -4.12 5.81
C SER A 55 -4.58 -3.86 5.53
N THR A 56 -3.68 -4.61 6.15
CA THR A 56 -2.24 -4.39 6.03
C THR A 56 -1.53 -5.52 5.28
N ILE A 57 -0.78 -5.17 4.24
CA ILE A 57 0.09 -6.08 3.47
C ILE A 57 1.55 -5.67 3.69
N ILE A 58 2.38 -6.62 4.12
CA ILE A 58 3.83 -6.48 4.23
C ILE A 58 4.45 -7.00 2.93
N VAL A 59 5.25 -6.18 2.26
CA VAL A 59 5.91 -6.51 0.99
C VAL A 59 7.42 -6.42 1.17
N ALA A 60 8.12 -7.49 0.83
CA ALA A 60 9.58 -7.54 0.81
C ALA A 60 10.10 -7.41 -0.63
N LEU A 61 11.09 -6.56 -0.83
CA LEU A 61 11.65 -6.21 -2.13
C LEU A 61 13.18 -6.30 -2.09
N SER A 62 13.74 -6.99 -3.08
CA SER A 62 15.19 -7.21 -3.17
C SER A 62 15.86 -6.34 -4.24
N THR A 63 15.12 -5.66 -5.12
CA THR A 63 15.67 -4.94 -6.28
C THR A 63 14.88 -3.67 -6.64
N SER A 64 15.58 -2.64 -7.11
CA SER A 64 15.01 -1.34 -7.53
C SER A 64 14.00 -1.40 -8.70
N PRO A 65 14.15 -2.24 -9.75
CA PRO A 65 13.13 -2.36 -10.79
C PRO A 65 11.77 -2.87 -10.29
N VAL A 66 11.74 -3.81 -9.33
CA VAL A 66 10.49 -4.32 -8.75
C VAL A 66 9.77 -3.20 -7.97
N LEU A 67 10.53 -2.31 -7.33
CA LEU A 67 9.97 -1.14 -6.67
C LEU A 67 9.20 -0.23 -7.66
N LEU A 68 9.75 0.04 -8.85
CA LEU A 68 9.06 0.84 -9.86
C LEU A 68 7.76 0.18 -10.35
N GLN A 69 7.74 -1.14 -10.42
CA GLN A 69 6.54 -1.91 -10.79
C GLN A 69 5.50 -1.85 -9.67
N LEU A 70 5.92 -1.98 -8.41
CA LEU A 70 5.07 -1.80 -7.23
C LEU A 70 4.39 -0.42 -7.26
N VAL A 71 5.17 0.65 -7.48
CA VAL A 71 4.65 2.02 -7.59
C VAL A 71 3.51 2.12 -8.60
N ARG A 72 3.67 1.50 -9.78
CA ARG A 72 2.65 1.50 -10.83
C ARG A 72 1.39 0.79 -10.37
N VAL A 73 1.51 -0.39 -9.77
CA VAL A 73 0.34 -1.16 -9.28
C VAL A 73 -0.42 -0.41 -8.19
N LEU A 74 0.27 0.19 -7.21
CA LEU A 74 -0.39 0.94 -6.13
C LEU A 74 -1.13 2.17 -6.68
N ARG A 75 -0.50 2.90 -7.60
CA ARG A 75 -1.12 4.04 -8.27
C ARG A 75 -2.35 3.61 -9.06
N ASP A 76 -2.24 2.57 -9.88
CA ASP A 76 -3.35 2.07 -10.68
C ASP A 76 -4.50 1.56 -9.79
N TRP A 77 -4.19 0.92 -8.65
CA TRP A 77 -5.20 0.50 -7.67
C TRP A 77 -5.96 1.66 -7.04
N VAL A 78 -5.26 2.71 -6.60
CA VAL A 78 -5.88 3.91 -5.99
C VAL A 78 -6.70 4.70 -7.01
N ARG A 79 -6.33 4.68 -8.30
CA ARG A 79 -7.10 5.36 -9.35
C ARG A 79 -8.40 4.66 -9.74
N ARG A 80 -8.58 3.40 -9.37
CA ARG A 80 -9.80 2.63 -9.68
C ARG A 80 -11.03 3.16 -8.93
N ASP A 81 -10.85 3.87 -7.82
CA ASP A 81 -11.95 4.44 -7.04
C ASP A 81 -11.46 5.64 -6.20
N GLU A 82 -12.23 6.73 -6.17
CA GLU A 82 -11.90 7.94 -5.42
C GLU A 82 -11.83 7.75 -3.89
N ARG A 83 -12.50 6.72 -3.36
CA ARG A 83 -12.52 6.41 -1.92
C ARG A 83 -11.32 5.58 -1.47
N ARG A 84 -10.62 4.93 -2.40
CA ARG A 84 -9.46 4.10 -2.11
C ARG A 84 -8.27 4.94 -1.67
N LYS A 85 -7.63 4.52 -0.59
CA LYS A 85 -6.38 5.12 -0.12
C LYS A 85 -5.45 4.02 0.34
N ILE A 86 -4.15 4.19 0.10
CA ILE A 86 -3.11 3.32 0.64
C ILE A 86 -2.13 4.19 1.40
N GLU A 87 -1.87 3.88 2.66
CA GLU A 87 -0.72 4.44 3.37
C GLU A 87 0.47 3.48 3.24
N LEU A 88 1.55 3.97 2.63
CA LEU A 88 2.83 3.27 2.56
C LEU A 88 3.62 3.59 3.82
N ARG A 89 4.19 2.57 4.46
CA ARG A 89 5.12 2.74 5.57
C ARG A 89 6.44 2.02 5.32
N ASP A 90 7.51 2.70 5.70
CA ASP A 90 8.87 2.19 5.78
C ASP A 90 9.50 2.68 7.09
N GLY A 91 9.69 1.77 8.04
CA GLY A 91 10.09 2.12 9.40
C GLY A 91 9.17 3.16 10.04
N GLU A 92 9.72 4.31 10.41
CA GLU A 92 8.98 5.44 11.01
C GLU A 92 8.35 6.37 9.96
N ARG A 93 8.67 6.17 8.68
CA ARG A 93 8.22 7.03 7.58
C ARG A 93 6.90 6.50 7.04
N SER A 94 5.98 7.40 6.76
CA SER A 94 4.68 7.08 6.16
C SER A 94 4.31 8.06 5.07
N MET A 95 3.56 7.59 4.07
CA MET A 95 3.05 8.42 2.99
C MET A 95 1.69 7.92 2.52
N LEU A 96 0.71 8.82 2.46
CA LEU A 96 -0.63 8.51 2.00
C LEU A 96 -0.75 8.69 0.48
N LEU A 97 -1.16 7.62 -0.21
CA LEU A 97 -1.58 7.64 -1.59
C LEU A 97 -3.09 7.76 -1.69
N THR A 98 -3.51 8.74 -2.48
CA THR A 98 -4.91 9.00 -2.83
C THR A 98 -5.03 9.14 -4.35
N ASN A 99 -6.27 9.26 -4.85
CA ASN A 99 -6.55 9.42 -6.28
C ASN A 99 -6.16 10.83 -6.80
N THR A 100 -4.91 11.24 -6.57
CA THR A 100 -4.28 12.41 -7.19
C THR A 100 -3.63 12.01 -8.52
N SER A 101 -3.09 12.99 -9.24
CA SER A 101 -2.51 12.80 -10.57
C SER A 101 -1.40 11.75 -10.58
N ALA A 102 -1.36 10.94 -11.64
CA ALA A 102 -0.47 9.78 -11.76
C ALA A 102 1.03 10.12 -11.67
N ASP A 103 1.41 11.28 -12.21
CA ASP A 103 2.77 11.83 -12.16
C ASP A 103 3.18 12.22 -10.73
N ASP A 104 2.25 12.81 -9.98
CA ASP A 104 2.47 13.30 -8.62
C ASP A 104 2.70 12.13 -7.65
N ASN A 105 1.85 11.10 -7.75
CA ASN A 105 2.01 9.87 -6.98
C ASN A 105 3.32 9.14 -7.32
N GLN A 106 3.68 9.04 -8.60
CA GLN A 106 4.90 8.32 -8.98
C GLN A 106 6.15 9.02 -8.43
N ALA A 107 6.27 10.34 -8.62
CA ALA A 107 7.40 11.11 -8.12
C ALA A 107 7.48 11.10 -6.58
N ALA A 108 6.34 11.20 -5.88
CA ALA A 108 6.29 11.14 -4.42
C ALA A 108 6.78 9.80 -3.88
N ILE A 109 6.34 8.68 -4.48
CA ILE A 109 6.76 7.34 -4.08
C ILE A 109 8.25 7.12 -4.40
N GLU A 110 8.72 7.51 -5.59
CA GLU A 110 10.14 7.42 -5.93
C GLU A 110 11.02 8.24 -4.97
N ALA A 111 10.56 9.43 -4.54
CA ALA A 111 11.26 10.25 -3.56
C ALA A 111 11.29 9.60 -2.17
N PHE A 112 10.17 9.00 -1.74
CA PHE A 112 10.05 8.28 -0.48
C PHE A 112 11.11 7.16 -0.35
N PHE A 113 11.28 6.36 -1.40
CA PHE A 113 12.25 5.27 -1.43
C PHE A 113 13.70 5.71 -1.67
N ARG A 114 13.92 6.76 -2.48
CA ARG A 114 15.28 7.28 -2.71
C ARG A 114 15.96 7.69 -1.40
N HIS A 115 15.20 8.25 -0.46
CA HIS A 115 15.70 8.68 0.84
C HIS A 115 16.15 7.54 1.76
N GLU A 116 15.81 6.26 1.52
CA GLU A 116 16.39 5.13 2.27
C GLU A 116 17.89 4.96 2.01
N SER A 117 18.40 5.48 0.88
CA SER A 117 19.79 5.26 0.45
C SER A 117 20.80 6.17 1.16
N GLN A 118 20.39 6.99 2.14
CA GLN A 118 21.22 8.03 2.77
C GLN A 118 21.47 7.87 4.28
N ASP A 119 21.10 6.74 4.89
CA ASP A 119 21.54 6.40 6.26
C ASP A 119 22.54 5.23 6.26
#